data_AF-A0A934UEP7-F1
#
_entry.id   AF-A0A934UEP7-F1
#
_cell.length_a   1.000
_cell.length_b   1.000
_cell.length_c   1.000
_cell.angle_alpha   90.00
_cell.angle_beta   90.00
_cell.angle_gamma   90.00
#
_symmetry.space_group_name_H-M   'P 1'
#
loop_
_entity.id
_entity.type
_entity.pdbx_description
1 polymer ?
#
loop_
_entity_poly.entity_id
_entity_poly.type
_entity_poly.pdbx_seq_one_letter_code
_entity_poly.pdbx_strand_id
1 'polypeptide(L)'
;MKAAKPLMMLAILSILAIGAFLLIWRTTQDSLWVQDVTAAPLQGAPGSVGVFLTIRNRGPADRLLDVHSIVAQRAQLVSTLGDGLAIPADSSPVLAPDGAYIRMDGLGGTLEDGRLLPITLRFENAGEIRTQARLIAPQAQGVASEYGLFGIGDICQVEDGQPVPDVTLDVQPDGDGWRVQVTTRNFRFNTDAKDGKHEPGIGHAHLYLNGLKLQRVYENEVDIGALPAGIHEIRVTLNSKDHRTYVTSDTPVSAAVEIEVK
;
A
#
# COMPACT_ATOMS: atom_id res chain seq x y z
N MET A 1 -0.74 -31.01 -56.40
CA MET A 1 -0.43 -29.61 -55.99
C MET A 1 -1.71 -28.92 -55.49
N LYS A 2 -2.12 -29.10 -54.22
CA LYS A 2 -3.28 -28.37 -53.62
C LYS A 2 -3.13 -28.01 -52.13
N ALA A 3 -2.07 -28.44 -51.44
CA ALA A 3 -1.89 -28.25 -49.99
C ALA A 3 -1.17 -26.95 -49.59
N ALA A 4 -0.59 -26.18 -50.52
CA ALA A 4 0.23 -25.02 -50.18
C ALA A 4 -0.58 -23.81 -49.65
N LYS A 5 -1.82 -23.64 -50.11
CA LYS A 5 -2.69 -22.52 -49.71
C LYS A 5 -3.16 -22.59 -48.24
N PRO A 6 -3.65 -23.73 -47.71
CA PRO A 6 -4.05 -23.80 -46.30
C PRO A 6 -2.85 -23.70 -45.34
N LEU A 7 -1.68 -24.20 -45.72
CA LEU A 7 -0.48 -24.13 -44.89
C LEU A 7 0.04 -22.69 -44.73
N MET A 8 0.00 -21.90 -45.80
CA MET A 8 0.40 -20.49 -45.78
C MET A 8 -0.57 -19.62 -44.98
N MET A 9 -1.87 -19.93 -45.03
CA MET A 9 -2.89 -19.24 -44.24
C MET A 9 -2.75 -19.53 -42.74
N LEU A 10 -2.44 -20.78 -42.36
CA LEU A 10 -2.17 -21.14 -40.97
C LEU A 10 -0.94 -20.42 -40.42
N ALA A 11 0.14 -20.34 -41.22
CA ALA A 11 1.35 -19.63 -40.82
C ALA A 11 1.11 -18.13 -40.56
N ILE A 12 0.31 -17.48 -41.41
CA ILE A 12 -0.06 -16.06 -41.24
C ILE A 12 -0.92 -15.86 -39.97
N LEU A 13 -1.91 -16.73 -39.74
CA LEU A 13 -2.73 -16.69 -38.53
C LEU A 13 -1.90 -16.90 -37.26
N SER A 14 -0.93 -17.82 -37.28
CA SER A 14 -0.01 -18.03 -36.15
C SER A 14 0.87 -16.81 -35.90
N ILE A 15 1.41 -16.17 -36.95
CA ILE A 15 2.22 -14.96 -36.81
C ILE A 15 1.38 -13.79 -36.28
N LEU A 16 0.14 -13.64 -36.74
CA LEU A 16 -0.79 -12.63 -36.23
C LEU A 16 -1.17 -12.88 -34.77
N ALA A 17 -1.43 -14.13 -34.39
CA ALA A 17 -1.73 -14.51 -33.02
C ALA A 17 -0.52 -14.27 -32.10
N ILE A 18 0.69 -14.62 -32.53
CA ILE A 18 1.93 -14.34 -31.81
C ILE A 18 2.17 -12.83 -31.71
N GLY A 19 1.94 -12.08 -32.79
CA GLY A 19 2.08 -10.61 -32.79
C GLY A 19 1.09 -9.93 -31.84
N ALA A 20 -0.18 -10.36 -31.84
CA ALA A 20 -1.19 -9.88 -30.90
C ALA A 20 -0.85 -10.27 -29.46
N PHE A 21 -0.41 -11.52 -29.23
CA PHE A 21 0.05 -11.98 -27.92
C PHE A 21 1.25 -11.17 -27.40
N LEU A 22 2.23 -10.89 -28.25
CA LEU A 22 3.39 -10.06 -27.90
C LEU A 22 3.02 -8.60 -27.64
N LEU A 23 2.06 -8.04 -28.37
CA LEU A 23 1.55 -6.68 -28.14
C LEU A 23 0.80 -6.57 -26.81
N ILE A 24 -0.10 -7.53 -26.53
CA ILE A 24 -0.84 -7.61 -25.26
C ILE A 24 0.12 -7.81 -24.09
N TRP A 25 1.11 -8.69 -24.23
CA TRP A 25 2.15 -8.92 -23.22
C TRP A 25 2.98 -7.67 -22.94
N ARG A 26 3.32 -6.89 -23.98
CA ARG A 26 4.09 -5.65 -23.82
C ARG A 26 3.28 -4.59 -23.08
N THR A 27 1.99 -4.44 -23.37
CA THR A 27 1.13 -3.47 -22.68
C THR A 27 0.97 -3.77 -21.19
N THR A 28 0.99 -5.03 -20.78
CA THR A 28 0.96 -5.42 -19.36
C THR A 28 2.27 -5.17 -18.60
N GLN A 29 3.41 -5.02 -19.28
CA GLN A 29 4.72 -4.90 -18.62
C GLN A 29 5.03 -3.47 -18.14
N ASP A 30 4.40 -2.44 -18.72
CA ASP A 30 4.65 -1.03 -18.39
C ASP A 30 3.57 -0.41 -17.48
N SER A 31 2.56 -1.17 -17.05
CA SER A 31 1.45 -0.63 -16.26
C SER A 31 1.75 -0.54 -14.76
N LEU A 32 2.79 -1.22 -14.28
CA LEU A 32 3.16 -1.25 -12.86
C LEU A 32 4.61 -0.79 -12.65
N TRP A 33 4.82 0.24 -11.83
CA TRP A 33 6.16 0.72 -11.45
C TRP A 33 6.18 1.24 -10.01
N VAL A 34 7.39 1.45 -9.49
CA VAL A 34 7.62 1.97 -8.14
C VAL A 34 8.34 3.32 -8.19
N GLN A 35 8.01 4.21 -7.25
CA GLN A 35 8.60 5.54 -7.12
C GLN A 35 8.70 5.95 -5.65
N ASP A 36 9.38 7.07 -5.39
CA ASP A 36 9.53 7.65 -4.05
C ASP A 36 10.14 6.66 -3.03
N VAL A 37 11.11 5.86 -3.50
CA VAL A 37 11.70 4.77 -2.73
C VAL A 37 12.71 5.30 -1.73
N THR A 38 12.37 5.20 -0.45
CA THR A 38 13.15 5.71 0.67
C THR A 38 13.34 4.62 1.72
N ALA A 39 14.39 4.75 2.54
CA ALA A 39 14.63 3.87 3.66
C ALA A 39 14.96 4.71 4.90
N ALA A 40 14.53 4.26 6.08
CA ALA A 40 14.87 4.90 7.35
C ALA A 40 15.24 3.85 8.41
N PRO A 41 16.19 4.14 9.30
CA PRO A 41 16.50 3.27 10.44
C PRO A 41 15.28 2.99 11.31
N LEU A 42 15.12 1.74 11.73
CA LEU A 42 14.05 1.34 12.65
C LEU A 42 14.46 1.62 14.10
N GLN A 43 13.58 2.29 14.85
CA GLN A 43 13.77 2.53 16.28
C GLN A 43 13.78 1.20 17.04
N GLY A 44 14.71 1.05 17.98
CA GLY A 44 14.85 -0.18 18.78
C GLY A 44 15.40 -1.39 18.03
N ALA A 45 15.75 -1.26 16.75
CA ALA A 45 16.33 -2.35 15.94
C ALA A 45 17.62 -1.90 15.22
N PRO A 46 18.76 -1.83 15.94
CA PRO A 46 20.04 -1.41 15.35
C PRO A 46 20.41 -2.22 14.10
N GLY A 47 20.87 -1.54 13.06
CA GLY A 47 21.27 -2.18 11.79
C GLY A 47 20.10 -2.65 10.91
N SER A 48 18.86 -2.33 11.30
CA SER A 48 17.64 -2.63 10.53
C SER A 48 17.04 -1.33 9.99
N VAL A 49 16.49 -1.38 8.79
CA VAL A 49 15.77 -0.25 8.18
C VAL A 49 14.39 -0.68 7.68
N GLY A 50 13.45 0.25 7.71
CA GLY A 50 12.20 0.17 6.98
C GLY A 50 12.36 0.83 5.61
N VAL A 51 11.83 0.21 4.55
CA VAL A 51 11.77 0.77 3.20
C VAL A 51 10.31 1.13 2.90
N PHE A 52 10.15 2.35 2.41
CA PHE A 52 8.87 2.98 2.07
C PHE A 52 8.90 3.39 0.60
N LEU A 53 7.79 3.22 -0.09
CA LEU A 53 7.69 3.51 -1.52
C LEU A 53 6.23 3.62 -1.95
N THR A 54 6.02 4.22 -3.12
CA THR A 54 4.72 4.21 -3.79
C THR A 54 4.74 3.23 -4.96
N ILE A 55 3.73 2.37 -5.05
CA ILE A 55 3.47 1.49 -6.17
C ILE A 55 2.41 2.15 -7.04
N ARG A 56 2.69 2.34 -8.32
CA ARG A 56 1.73 2.83 -9.31
C ARG A 56 1.27 1.64 -10.14
N ASN A 57 -0.04 1.38 -10.16
CA ASN A 57 -0.63 0.36 -11.01
C ASN A 57 -1.71 1.01 -11.90
N ARG A 58 -1.49 1.02 -13.22
CA ARG A 58 -2.46 1.45 -14.25
C ARG A 58 -3.02 0.27 -15.05
N GLY A 59 -2.84 -0.93 -14.53
CA GLY A 59 -3.26 -2.16 -15.17
C GLY A 59 -4.19 -2.97 -14.26
N PRO A 60 -4.38 -4.26 -14.59
CA PRO A 60 -5.13 -5.19 -13.76
C PRO A 60 -4.56 -5.31 -12.34
N ALA A 61 -5.34 -5.91 -11.44
CA ALA A 61 -4.90 -6.21 -10.09
C ALA A 61 -3.65 -7.12 -10.11
N ASP A 62 -2.76 -6.93 -9.14
CA ASP A 62 -1.53 -7.72 -8.98
C ASP A 62 -1.29 -8.01 -7.49
N ARG A 63 -0.20 -8.71 -7.19
CA ARG A 63 0.19 -9.07 -5.85
C ARG A 63 1.69 -8.96 -5.70
N LEU A 64 2.15 -8.20 -4.72
CA LEU A 64 3.56 -8.19 -4.31
C LEU A 64 3.80 -9.42 -3.43
N LEU A 65 4.50 -10.40 -3.99
CA LEU A 65 4.72 -11.71 -3.36
C LEU A 65 5.94 -11.72 -2.45
N ASP A 66 7.01 -11.02 -2.85
CA ASP A 66 8.30 -11.12 -2.16
C ASP A 66 9.19 -9.91 -2.43
N VAL A 67 10.17 -9.71 -1.55
CA VAL A 67 11.16 -8.64 -1.63
C VAL A 67 12.54 -9.17 -1.26
N HIS A 68 13.56 -8.80 -2.04
CA HIS A 68 14.93 -9.20 -1.77
C HIS A 68 15.90 -8.05 -1.98
N SER A 69 17.03 -8.11 -1.27
CA SER A 69 18.13 -7.17 -1.43
C SER A 69 19.46 -7.89 -1.32
N ILE A 70 20.40 -7.54 -2.19
CA ILE A 70 21.76 -8.09 -2.15
C ILE A 70 22.62 -7.48 -1.04
N VAL A 71 22.19 -6.36 -0.45
CA VAL A 71 22.94 -5.66 0.61
C VAL A 71 22.43 -5.96 2.02
N ALA A 72 21.36 -6.74 2.14
CA ALA A 72 20.76 -7.13 3.41
C ALA A 72 20.80 -8.67 3.56
N GLN A 73 20.96 -9.15 4.79
CA GLN A 73 20.88 -10.59 5.07
C GLN A 73 19.44 -11.11 4.97
N ARG A 74 18.47 -10.25 5.26
CA ARG A 74 17.05 -10.54 5.16
C ARG A 74 16.31 -9.30 4.69
N ALA A 75 15.40 -9.48 3.74
CA ALA A 75 14.38 -8.51 3.39
C ALA A 75 13.03 -9.23 3.47
N GLN A 76 12.03 -8.61 4.08
CA GLN A 76 10.71 -9.20 4.26
C GLN A 76 9.61 -8.15 4.25
N LEU A 77 8.44 -8.53 3.76
CA LEU A 77 7.23 -7.72 3.89
C LEU A 77 6.73 -7.82 5.32
N VAL A 78 6.54 -6.68 5.96
CA VAL A 78 5.84 -6.58 7.24
C VAL A 78 4.41 -6.15 6.91
N SER A 79 3.47 -7.07 7.05
CA SER A 79 2.04 -6.81 6.80
C SER A 79 1.16 -7.66 7.72
N THR A 80 -0.15 -7.39 7.73
CA THR A 80 -1.11 -8.09 8.60
C THR A 80 -1.46 -9.50 8.11
N LEU A 81 -1.13 -9.86 6.86
CA LEU A 81 -1.49 -11.14 6.24
C LEU A 81 -0.28 -11.81 5.54
N GLY A 82 -0.32 -13.14 5.42
CA GLY A 82 0.83 -13.94 4.97
C GLY A 82 0.99 -14.13 3.46
N ASP A 83 -0.08 -13.95 2.67
CA ASP A 83 -0.13 -14.31 1.24
C ASP A 83 0.36 -13.18 0.30
N GLY A 84 1.27 -12.34 0.78
CA GLY A 84 1.73 -11.14 0.07
C GLY A 84 0.72 -9.98 0.08
N LEU A 85 1.09 -8.88 -0.56
CA LEU A 85 0.29 -7.65 -0.57
C LEU A 85 -0.49 -7.51 -1.86
N ALA A 86 -1.82 -7.47 -1.76
CA ALA A 86 -2.71 -7.23 -2.88
C ALA A 86 -2.55 -5.79 -3.39
N ILE A 87 -2.40 -5.63 -4.70
CA ILE A 87 -2.29 -4.35 -5.39
C ILE A 87 -3.55 -4.20 -6.25
N PRO A 88 -4.48 -3.30 -5.90
CA PRO A 88 -5.69 -3.12 -6.69
C PRO A 88 -5.38 -2.66 -8.12
N ALA A 89 -6.28 -2.96 -9.06
CA ALA A 89 -6.25 -2.34 -10.38
C ALA A 89 -6.35 -0.81 -10.27
N ASP A 90 -5.75 -0.10 -11.22
CA ASP A 90 -5.86 1.37 -11.35
C ASP A 90 -5.63 2.15 -10.04
N SER A 91 -4.62 1.73 -9.28
CA SER A 91 -4.38 2.20 -7.92
C SER A 91 -2.96 2.72 -7.71
N SER A 92 -2.75 3.27 -6.52
CA SER A 92 -1.52 3.98 -6.15
C SER A 92 -1.09 3.74 -4.69
N PRO A 93 -1.07 2.48 -4.23
CA PRO A 93 -0.82 2.19 -2.83
C PRO A 93 0.61 2.51 -2.41
N VAL A 94 0.78 2.71 -1.11
CA VAL A 94 2.01 3.15 -0.47
C VAL A 94 2.42 2.13 0.59
N LEU A 95 3.65 1.64 0.49
CA LEU A 95 4.35 1.04 1.61
C LEU A 95 4.80 2.18 2.51
N ALA A 96 4.13 2.32 3.65
CA ALA A 96 4.21 3.49 4.49
C ALA A 96 4.61 3.10 5.91
N PRO A 97 5.22 4.03 6.67
CA PRO A 97 5.53 3.82 8.07
C PRO A 97 4.30 3.35 8.86
N ASP A 98 3.13 3.97 8.63
CA ASP A 98 1.85 3.72 9.30
C ASP A 98 1.03 2.56 8.71
N GLY A 99 1.65 1.67 7.94
CA GLY A 99 1.01 0.53 7.30
C GLY A 99 2.00 -0.59 7.04
N ALA A 100 1.81 -1.32 5.94
CA ALA A 100 2.76 -2.31 5.48
C ALA A 100 4.04 -1.62 4.98
N TYR A 101 5.19 -2.21 5.31
CA TYR A 101 6.50 -1.74 4.86
C TYR A 101 7.44 -2.92 4.64
N ILE A 102 8.59 -2.68 4.00
CA ILE A 102 9.61 -3.69 3.85
C ILE A 102 10.65 -3.52 4.94
N ARG A 103 10.91 -4.57 5.71
CA ARG A 103 12.00 -4.59 6.69
C ARG A 103 13.23 -5.20 6.06
N MET A 104 14.37 -4.52 6.15
CA MET A 104 15.67 -5.09 5.81
C MET A 104 16.56 -5.16 7.06
N ASP A 105 17.08 -6.36 7.34
CA ASP A 105 17.95 -6.65 8.49
C ASP A 105 19.36 -7.03 8.02
N GLY A 106 20.36 -6.75 8.87
CA GLY A 106 21.74 -7.15 8.61
C GLY A 106 22.34 -6.47 7.39
N LEU A 107 22.09 -5.16 7.23
CA LEU A 107 22.66 -4.36 6.16
C LEU A 107 24.19 -4.36 6.25
N GLY A 108 24.86 -4.75 5.17
CA GLY A 108 26.31 -4.60 5.05
C GLY A 108 26.71 -3.13 4.93
N GLY A 109 27.88 -2.74 5.46
CA GLY A 109 28.40 -1.37 5.35
C GLY A 109 27.73 -0.34 6.30
N THR A 110 28.11 0.92 6.18
CA THR A 110 27.65 2.03 7.04
C THR A 110 26.26 2.54 6.64
N LEU A 111 25.45 2.96 7.62
CA LEU A 111 24.13 3.58 7.40
C LEU A 111 24.28 5.10 7.22
N GLU A 112 24.89 5.50 6.11
CA GLU A 112 25.12 6.91 5.77
C GLU A 112 23.91 7.50 5.03
N ASP A 113 23.56 8.75 5.39
CA ASP A 113 22.51 9.49 4.70
C ASP A 113 22.76 9.58 3.20
N GLY A 114 21.72 9.41 2.40
CA GLY A 114 21.79 9.39 0.95
C GLY A 114 22.30 8.08 0.32
N ARG A 115 22.78 7.11 1.11
CA ARG A 115 23.19 5.79 0.61
C ARG A 115 22.04 5.12 -0.14
N LEU A 116 22.34 4.56 -1.31
CA LEU A 116 21.37 3.81 -2.11
C LEU A 116 21.43 2.32 -1.76
N LEU A 117 20.27 1.74 -1.45
CA LEU A 117 20.08 0.34 -1.08
C LEU A 117 19.32 -0.37 -2.23
N PRO A 118 19.99 -1.20 -3.04
CA PRO A 118 19.32 -1.96 -4.09
C PRO A 118 18.24 -2.89 -3.52
N ILE A 119 17.06 -2.88 -4.12
CA ILE A 119 15.94 -3.74 -3.74
C ILE A 119 15.22 -4.24 -4.99
N THR A 120 14.81 -5.50 -4.94
CA THR A 120 13.97 -6.12 -5.97
C THR A 120 12.64 -6.52 -5.34
N LEU A 121 11.55 -6.16 -6.02
CA LEU A 121 10.19 -6.53 -5.68
C LEU A 121 9.70 -7.56 -6.69
N ARG A 122 9.15 -8.68 -6.22
CA ARG A 122 8.60 -9.73 -7.06
C ARG A 122 7.08 -9.69 -7.01
N PHE A 123 6.47 -9.27 -8.10
CA PHE A 123 5.04 -9.29 -8.32
C PHE A 123 4.60 -10.61 -8.96
N GLU A 124 3.33 -10.98 -8.78
CA GLU A 124 2.74 -12.19 -9.35
C GLU A 124 2.67 -12.11 -10.87
N ASN A 125 2.16 -10.99 -11.42
CA ASN A 125 1.96 -10.83 -12.86
C ASN A 125 3.00 -9.90 -13.49
N ALA A 126 3.33 -8.76 -12.85
CA ALA A 126 4.33 -7.83 -13.37
C ALA A 126 5.78 -8.35 -13.28
N GLY A 127 6.02 -9.44 -12.55
CA GLY A 127 7.34 -10.05 -12.41
C GLY A 127 8.27 -9.23 -11.49
N GLU A 128 9.57 -9.24 -11.80
CA GLU A 128 10.57 -8.55 -10.95
C GLU A 128 10.76 -7.08 -11.35
N ILE A 129 10.58 -6.19 -10.38
CA ILE A 129 10.91 -4.77 -10.48
C ILE A 129 12.12 -4.48 -9.60
N ARG A 130 13.18 -3.95 -10.19
CA ARG A 130 14.42 -3.57 -9.50
C ARG A 130 14.48 -2.07 -9.31
N THR A 131 14.78 -1.63 -8.10
CA THR A 131 14.89 -0.21 -7.73
C THR A 131 15.94 0.00 -6.64
N GLN A 132 16.09 1.23 -6.17
CA GLN A 132 17.04 1.60 -5.12
C GLN A 132 16.35 2.51 -4.09
N ALA A 133 16.37 2.11 -2.83
CA ALA A 133 15.89 2.94 -1.73
C ALA A 133 16.98 3.92 -1.30
N ARG A 134 16.65 5.21 -1.22
CA ARG A 134 17.55 6.20 -0.63
C ARG A 134 17.42 6.16 0.90
N LEU A 135 18.51 5.85 1.59
CA LEU A 135 18.56 5.94 3.05
C LEU A 135 18.47 7.42 3.47
N ILE A 136 17.54 7.73 4.36
CA ILE A 136 17.31 9.06 4.93
C ILE A 136 17.61 8.96 6.43
N ALA A 137 18.49 9.83 6.93
CA ALA A 137 18.74 9.94 8.36
C ALA A 137 17.44 10.34 9.09
N PRO A 138 17.17 9.83 10.31
CA PRO A 138 15.92 10.10 11.01
C PRO A 138 15.70 11.62 11.19
N GLN A 139 14.67 12.17 10.55
CA GLN A 139 14.18 13.51 10.86
C GLN A 139 13.07 13.37 11.93
N ALA A 140 13.46 13.55 13.18
CA ALA A 140 12.63 13.63 14.40
C ALA A 140 12.01 12.33 14.96
N GLN A 141 11.97 12.28 16.30
CA GLN A 141 11.49 11.20 17.17
C GLN A 141 10.04 11.51 17.61
N GLY A 142 9.12 10.56 17.45
CA GLY A 142 7.75 10.62 18.00
C GLY A 142 7.46 9.40 18.89
N VAL A 143 6.32 9.41 19.59
CA VAL A 143 5.97 8.37 20.59
C VAL A 143 5.03 7.26 20.09
N ALA A 144 4.55 7.28 18.84
CA ALA A 144 3.56 6.29 18.37
C ALA A 144 4.05 4.83 18.41
N SER A 145 5.38 4.60 18.39
CA SER A 145 5.94 3.25 18.54
C SER A 145 5.58 2.58 19.87
N GLU A 146 5.28 3.36 20.93
CA GLU A 146 4.88 2.83 22.24
C GLU A 146 3.45 2.23 22.22
N TYR A 147 2.65 2.58 21.20
CA TYR A 147 1.26 2.14 21.05
C TYR A 147 1.08 1.10 19.92
N GLY A 148 2.16 0.42 19.50
CA GLY A 148 2.12 -0.56 18.41
C GLY A 148 1.88 0.06 17.02
N LEU A 149 1.90 1.39 16.93
CA LEU A 149 1.75 2.16 15.71
C LEU A 149 3.15 2.47 15.17
N PHE A 150 3.80 1.46 14.58
CA PHE A 150 5.09 1.64 13.93
C PHE A 150 4.94 2.76 12.88
N GLY A 151 5.90 3.69 12.85
CA GLY A 151 6.01 4.69 11.79
C GLY A 151 5.05 5.88 11.80
N ILE A 152 4.08 5.93 12.70
CA ILE A 152 3.27 7.14 12.90
C ILE A 152 4.11 8.11 13.76
N GLY A 153 3.93 9.42 13.59
CA GLY A 153 4.58 10.42 14.44
C GLY A 153 4.01 10.42 15.86
N ASP A 154 3.39 11.52 16.27
CA ASP A 154 2.66 11.58 17.53
C ASP A 154 1.23 11.01 17.40
N ILE A 155 0.59 10.69 18.53
CA ILE A 155 -0.81 10.24 18.60
C ILE A 155 -1.74 11.40 18.99
N CYS A 156 -3.03 11.27 18.67
CA CYS A 156 -4.09 12.19 19.10
C CYS A 156 -4.98 11.48 20.13
N GLN A 157 -4.60 11.56 21.41
CA GLN A 157 -5.45 11.09 22.49
C GLN A 157 -6.75 11.90 22.52
N VAL A 158 -7.90 11.22 22.51
CA VAL A 158 -9.18 11.88 22.79
C VAL A 158 -9.19 12.24 24.27
N GLU A 159 -9.29 13.54 24.58
CA GLU A 159 -9.29 14.04 25.97
C GLU A 159 -10.59 13.68 26.70
N ASP A 160 -10.51 13.54 28.02
CA ASP A 160 -11.66 13.26 28.88
C ASP A 160 -12.76 14.33 28.70
N GLY A 161 -13.98 13.86 28.40
CA GLY A 161 -15.15 14.72 28.19
C GLY A 161 -15.38 15.18 26.74
N GLN A 162 -14.48 14.90 25.81
CA GLN A 162 -14.75 15.11 24.37
C GLN A 162 -15.62 13.98 23.79
N PRO A 163 -16.53 14.28 22.83
CA PRO A 163 -17.25 13.24 22.11
C PRO A 163 -16.28 12.30 21.38
N VAL A 164 -16.31 11.03 21.75
CA VAL A 164 -15.40 10.01 21.18
C VAL A 164 -15.75 9.77 19.70
N PRO A 165 -14.81 10.01 18.76
CA PRO A 165 -14.96 9.62 17.36
C PRO A 165 -15.19 8.13 17.23
N ASP A 166 -16.05 7.74 16.29
CA ASP A 166 -16.34 6.35 15.96
C ASP A 166 -16.50 6.20 14.45
N VAL A 167 -16.19 5.01 13.93
CA VAL A 167 -16.23 4.70 12.50
C VAL A 167 -16.71 3.28 12.26
N THR A 168 -17.52 3.10 11.22
CA THR A 168 -17.90 1.80 10.69
C THR A 168 -17.69 1.76 9.18
N LEU A 169 -17.54 0.54 8.66
CA LEU A 169 -17.34 0.27 7.23
C LEU A 169 -18.42 -0.66 6.70
N ASP A 170 -18.86 -0.37 5.49
CA ASP A 170 -19.56 -1.31 4.61
C ASP A 170 -18.83 -1.36 3.27
N VAL A 171 -18.63 -2.55 2.72
CA VAL A 171 -17.88 -2.75 1.48
C VAL A 171 -18.74 -3.59 0.55
N GLN A 172 -19.01 -3.08 -0.65
CA GLN A 172 -19.83 -3.75 -1.64
C GLN A 172 -19.13 -3.82 -2.99
N PRO A 173 -19.35 -4.88 -3.80
CA PRO A 173 -18.89 -4.90 -5.17
C PRO A 173 -19.46 -3.73 -5.97
N ASP A 174 -18.63 -3.11 -6.82
CA ASP A 174 -19.05 -2.06 -7.75
C ASP A 174 -18.35 -2.24 -9.11
N GLY A 175 -19.09 -2.77 -10.09
CA GLY A 175 -18.49 -3.21 -11.36
C GLY A 175 -17.44 -4.29 -11.13
N ASP A 176 -16.23 -4.06 -11.65
CA ASP A 176 -15.08 -4.94 -11.44
C ASP A 176 -14.30 -4.59 -10.14
N GLY A 177 -14.67 -3.51 -9.46
CA GLY A 177 -14.05 -3.01 -8.24
C GLY A 177 -14.96 -3.10 -7.02
N TRP A 178 -14.72 -2.21 -6.07
CA TRP A 178 -15.39 -2.19 -4.77
C TRP A 178 -15.70 -0.76 -4.34
N ARG A 179 -16.87 -0.56 -3.76
CA ARG A 179 -17.27 0.68 -3.11
C ARG A 179 -17.14 0.51 -1.60
N VAL A 180 -16.42 1.42 -0.95
CA VAL A 180 -16.23 1.46 0.50
C VAL A 180 -17.02 2.63 1.07
N GLN A 181 -18.03 2.32 1.88
CA GLN A 181 -18.80 3.31 2.63
C GLN A 181 -18.21 3.45 4.04
N VAL A 182 -17.74 4.66 4.36
CA VAL A 182 -17.25 5.06 5.66
C VAL A 182 -18.32 5.87 6.39
N THR A 183 -18.85 5.31 7.48
CA THR A 183 -19.83 6.01 8.33
C THR A 183 -19.15 6.43 9.62
N THR A 184 -19.21 7.73 9.94
CA THR A 184 -18.57 8.27 11.15
C THR A 184 -19.58 8.83 12.14
N ARG A 185 -19.23 8.80 13.43
CA ARG A 185 -19.96 9.48 14.51
C ARG A 185 -18.98 10.33 15.31
N ASN A 186 -19.44 11.50 15.77
CA ASN A 186 -18.60 12.49 16.48
C ASN A 186 -17.34 12.91 15.71
N PHE A 187 -17.36 12.74 14.39
CA PHE A 187 -16.25 13.03 13.50
C PHE A 187 -16.77 13.57 12.19
N ARG A 188 -16.10 14.61 11.66
CA ARG A 188 -16.37 15.20 10.35
C ARG A 188 -15.10 15.18 9.51
N PHE A 189 -15.25 14.86 8.23
CA PHE A 189 -14.16 14.96 7.29
C PHE A 189 -13.79 16.42 7.03
N ASN A 190 -12.48 16.66 6.94
CA ASN A 190 -11.89 17.95 6.59
C ASN A 190 -11.94 18.13 5.07
N THR A 191 -13.01 18.73 4.58
CA THR A 191 -13.33 18.80 3.14
C THR A 191 -12.38 19.68 2.31
N ASP A 192 -11.55 20.52 2.94
CA ASP A 192 -10.54 21.30 2.23
C ASP A 192 -9.26 20.50 1.91
N ALA A 193 -9.14 19.28 2.44
CA ALA A 193 -8.00 18.38 2.32
C ALA A 193 -6.64 19.02 2.67
N LYS A 194 -6.66 20.11 3.45
CA LYS A 194 -5.45 20.81 3.89
C LYS A 194 -5.07 20.38 5.29
N ASP A 195 -3.80 20.02 5.43
CA ASP A 195 -3.18 19.81 6.74
C ASP A 195 -3.29 21.10 7.55
N GLY A 196 -3.53 20.95 8.85
CA GLY A 196 -3.81 22.09 9.72
C GLY A 196 -3.67 21.73 11.18
N LYS A 197 -3.90 22.72 12.05
CA LYS A 197 -3.90 22.49 13.50
C LYS A 197 -4.99 21.49 13.87
N HIS A 198 -4.72 20.69 14.90
CA HIS A 198 -5.71 19.78 15.46
C HIS A 198 -7.00 20.51 15.85
N GLU A 199 -8.13 19.93 15.44
CA GLU A 199 -9.48 20.35 15.81
C GLU A 199 -10.23 19.07 16.26
N PRO A 200 -10.83 19.04 17.46
CA PRO A 200 -11.52 17.84 17.95
C PRO A 200 -12.61 17.33 17.00
N GLY A 201 -12.59 16.03 16.69
CA GLY A 201 -13.54 15.38 15.79
C GLY A 201 -13.46 15.86 14.33
N ILE A 202 -12.33 16.41 13.88
CA ILE A 202 -12.13 16.82 12.48
C ILE A 202 -10.82 16.25 11.93
N GLY A 203 -10.90 15.67 10.74
CA GLY A 203 -9.71 15.20 10.05
C GLY A 203 -10.03 14.36 8.82
N HIS A 204 -9.35 13.25 8.65
CA HIS A 204 -9.53 12.35 7.50
C HIS A 204 -9.35 10.90 7.93
N ALA A 205 -9.74 9.96 7.08
CA ALA A 205 -9.43 8.55 7.32
C ALA A 205 -8.25 8.10 6.46
N HIS A 206 -7.46 7.16 6.95
CA HIS A 206 -6.54 6.38 6.12
C HIS A 206 -7.21 5.06 5.75
N LEU A 207 -7.21 4.70 4.47
CA LEU A 207 -7.73 3.42 3.96
C LEU A 207 -6.56 2.46 3.70
N TYR A 208 -6.71 1.23 4.19
CA TYR A 208 -5.73 0.15 4.04
C TYR A 208 -6.37 -1.10 3.46
N LEU A 209 -5.58 -1.84 2.70
CA LEU A 209 -5.88 -3.17 2.19
C LEU A 209 -4.77 -4.14 2.62
N ASN A 210 -5.09 -5.14 3.45
CA ASN A 210 -4.10 -6.09 3.97
C ASN A 210 -2.91 -5.38 4.66
N GLY A 211 -3.17 -4.23 5.29
CA GLY A 211 -2.16 -3.34 5.87
C GLY A 211 -1.46 -2.40 4.87
N LEU A 212 -1.55 -2.63 3.56
CA LEU A 212 -1.02 -1.72 2.54
C LEU A 212 -1.88 -0.46 2.46
N LYS A 213 -1.27 0.73 2.58
CA LYS A 213 -2.00 1.99 2.57
C LYS A 213 -2.45 2.34 1.15
N LEU A 214 -3.75 2.52 0.94
CA LEU A 214 -4.28 2.86 -0.38
C LEU A 214 -4.35 4.37 -0.60
N GLN A 215 -5.04 5.08 0.29
CA GLN A 215 -5.27 6.52 0.16
C GLN A 215 -5.78 7.15 1.46
N ARG A 216 -5.81 8.48 1.48
CA ARG A 216 -6.58 9.26 2.45
C ARG A 216 -8.00 9.41 1.95
N VAL A 217 -8.97 9.37 2.86
CA VAL A 217 -10.40 9.48 2.58
C VAL A 217 -10.92 10.72 3.29
N TYR A 218 -11.52 11.62 2.52
CA TYR A 218 -12.06 12.91 2.99
C TYR A 218 -13.58 13.00 2.80
N GLU A 219 -14.21 11.89 2.45
CA GLU A 219 -15.64 11.78 2.17
C GLU A 219 -16.18 10.45 2.71
N ASN A 220 -17.50 10.28 2.69
CA ASN A 220 -18.14 9.09 3.23
C ASN A 220 -18.03 7.88 2.29
N GLU A 221 -17.65 8.06 1.04
CA GLU A 221 -17.57 6.99 0.05
C GLU A 221 -16.24 7.08 -0.70
N VAL A 222 -15.67 5.92 -1.02
CA VAL A 222 -14.47 5.82 -1.84
C VAL A 222 -14.48 4.53 -2.64
N ASP A 223 -14.09 4.63 -3.90
CA ASP A 223 -13.95 3.47 -4.78
C ASP A 223 -12.52 2.92 -4.71
N ILE A 224 -12.43 1.60 -4.79
CA ILE A 224 -11.20 0.83 -4.95
C ILE A 224 -11.32 -0.06 -6.17
N GLY A 225 -10.24 -0.14 -6.95
CA GLY A 225 -10.21 -0.96 -8.15
C GLY A 225 -10.34 -2.46 -7.86
N ALA A 226 -10.36 -3.25 -8.94
CA ALA A 226 -10.41 -4.70 -8.86
C ALA A 226 -9.32 -5.26 -7.94
N LEU A 227 -9.65 -6.31 -7.21
CA LEU A 227 -8.73 -7.00 -6.30
C LEU A 227 -8.34 -8.37 -6.89
N PRO A 228 -7.13 -8.88 -6.61
CA PRO A 228 -6.80 -10.26 -6.95
C PRO A 228 -7.69 -11.22 -6.15
N ALA A 229 -7.83 -12.47 -6.61
CA ALA A 229 -8.59 -13.48 -5.85
C ALA A 229 -7.95 -13.76 -4.48
N GLY A 230 -8.78 -14.06 -3.47
CA GLY A 230 -8.37 -14.35 -2.11
C GLY A 230 -9.14 -13.56 -1.05
N ILE A 231 -8.68 -13.71 0.20
CA ILE A 231 -9.23 -13.00 1.35
C ILE A 231 -8.50 -11.66 1.52
N HIS A 232 -9.27 -10.60 1.72
CA HIS A 232 -8.76 -9.25 1.91
C HIS A 232 -9.38 -8.57 3.12
N GLU A 233 -8.54 -7.98 3.96
CA GLU A 233 -8.96 -7.06 5.01
C GLU A 233 -8.93 -5.63 4.46
N ILE A 234 -10.08 -4.96 4.50
CA ILE A 234 -10.17 -3.51 4.28
C ILE A 234 -10.33 -2.85 5.64
N ARG A 235 -9.47 -1.88 5.94
CA ARG A 235 -9.43 -1.18 7.22
C ARG A 235 -9.39 0.32 7.02
N VAL A 236 -10.06 1.06 7.89
CA VAL A 236 -9.86 2.50 8.05
C VAL A 236 -9.43 2.87 9.45
N THR A 237 -8.63 3.91 9.56
CA THR A 237 -8.33 4.60 10.84
C THR A 237 -8.73 6.06 10.72
N LEU A 238 -9.24 6.66 11.79
CA LEU A 238 -9.49 8.10 11.83
C LEU A 238 -8.23 8.84 12.29
N ASN A 239 -7.89 9.90 11.56
CA ASN A 239 -6.71 10.71 11.78
C ASN A 239 -7.11 12.19 11.87
N SER A 240 -6.44 12.92 12.75
CA SER A 240 -6.63 14.37 12.91
C SER A 240 -6.11 15.15 11.71
N LYS A 241 -6.43 16.44 11.70
CA LYS A 241 -5.95 17.42 10.70
C LYS A 241 -4.42 17.58 10.66
N ASP A 242 -3.72 17.22 11.74
CA ASP A 242 -2.25 17.15 11.84
C ASP A 242 -1.70 15.73 11.71
N HIS A 243 -2.47 14.80 11.10
CA HIS A 243 -2.12 13.41 10.78
C HIS A 243 -1.92 12.45 11.95
N ARG A 244 -2.19 12.88 13.17
CA ARG A 244 -2.10 12.01 14.34
C ARG A 244 -3.34 11.10 14.39
N THR A 245 -3.13 9.80 14.57
CA THR A 245 -4.24 8.85 14.70
C THR A 245 -5.06 9.17 15.94
N TYR A 246 -6.39 9.21 15.83
CA TYR A 246 -7.28 9.32 16.99
C TYR A 246 -7.20 8.03 17.81
N VAL A 247 -6.92 8.16 19.11
CA VAL A 247 -6.77 7.04 20.04
C VAL A 247 -7.73 7.21 21.21
N THR A 248 -8.44 6.13 21.54
CA THR A 248 -9.33 6.02 22.69
C THR A 248 -8.85 4.89 23.57
N SER A 249 -8.52 5.16 24.84
CA SER A 249 -8.03 4.12 25.77
C SER A 249 -6.94 3.24 25.14
N ASP A 250 -5.97 3.89 24.49
CA ASP A 250 -4.80 3.29 23.81
C ASP A 250 -5.09 2.45 22.56
N THR A 251 -6.33 2.49 22.04
CA THR A 251 -6.72 1.83 20.79
C THR A 251 -7.02 2.86 19.69
N PRO A 252 -6.48 2.69 18.47
CA PRO A 252 -6.86 3.52 17.31
C PRO A 252 -8.36 3.43 17.02
N VAL A 253 -9.00 4.58 16.80
CA VAL A 253 -10.37 4.62 16.29
C VAL A 253 -10.36 4.10 14.85
N SER A 254 -10.82 2.87 14.67
CA SER A 254 -10.69 2.12 13.42
C SER A 254 -11.85 1.14 13.21
N ALA A 255 -12.06 0.78 11.95
CA ALA A 255 -12.99 -0.28 11.55
C ALA A 255 -12.33 -1.15 10.48
N ALA A 256 -12.66 -2.43 10.46
CA ALA A 256 -12.17 -3.37 9.46
C ALA A 256 -13.28 -4.33 9.02
N VAL A 257 -13.25 -4.72 7.76
CA VAL A 257 -14.13 -5.72 7.14
C VAL A 257 -13.26 -6.68 6.33
N GLU A 258 -13.56 -7.96 6.44
CA GLU A 258 -12.96 -8.99 5.59
C GLU A 258 -13.89 -9.29 4.41
N ILE A 259 -13.33 -9.35 3.21
CA ILE A 259 -14.03 -9.72 1.98
C ILE A 259 -13.30 -10.88 1.29
N GLU A 260 -14.05 -11.70 0.55
CA GLU A 260 -13.50 -12.79 -0.26
C GLU A 260 -13.76 -12.49 -1.74
N VAL A 261 -12.69 -12.45 -2.53
CA VAL A 261 -12.72 -12.32 -3.99
C VAL A 261 -12.50 -13.72 -4.57
N LYS A 262 -13.41 -14.16 -5.44
CA LYS A 262 -13.38 -15.51 -6.05
C LYS A 262 -12.65 -15.54 -7.39
#